data_AF-A0A4V4HD77-F1
#
_entry.id   AF-A0A4V4HD77-F1
#
_cell.length_a   1.000
_cell.length_b   1.000
_cell.length_c   1.000
_cell.angle_alpha   90.00
_cell.angle_beta   90.00
_cell.angle_gamma   90.00
#
_symmetry.space_group_name_H-M   'P 1'
#
loop_
_entity.id
_entity.type
_entity.pdbx_description
1 polymer ?
#
loop_
_entity_poly.entity_id
_entity_poly.type
_entity_poly.pdbx_seq_one_letter_code
_entity_poly.pdbx_strand_id
1 'polypeptide(L)'
;MEHTRPTYTGLPATFDYNSTITLNVDIDQAAQNVSVVIMDFGFTTHGVHIDQRSLTMTGPLPPTIYPLGPTYVFVLMDGVPSFGHKTLIGTGAQPPLDEGALNK
;
A
#
# COMPACT_ATOMS: atom_id res chain seq x y z
N MET A 1 8.16 8.90 26.56
CA MET A 1 8.16 7.45 26.28
C MET A 1 8.79 7.26 24.92
N GLU A 2 9.91 6.57 24.86
CA GLU A 2 10.51 6.14 23.59
C GLU A 2 9.76 4.89 23.15
N HIS A 3 9.24 4.89 21.93
CA HIS A 3 8.62 3.70 21.34
C HIS A 3 9.56 3.16 20.27
N THR A 4 9.93 1.89 20.39
CA THR A 4 10.72 1.19 19.36
C THR A 4 9.89 1.11 18.09
N ARG A 5 10.49 1.55 16.97
CA ARG A 5 9.83 1.52 15.67
C ARG A 5 9.83 0.09 15.11
N PRO A 6 8.69 -0.44 14.62
CA PRO A 6 8.67 -1.76 14.00
C PRO A 6 9.42 -1.74 12.66
N THR A 7 9.97 -2.89 12.27
CA THR A 7 10.58 -3.07 10.95
C THR A 7 10.02 -4.31 10.25
N TYR A 8 10.19 -4.40 8.94
CA TYR A 8 9.74 -5.58 8.20
C TYR A 8 10.56 -5.82 6.93
N THR A 9 10.55 -7.06 6.46
CA THR A 9 11.13 -7.50 5.19
C THR A 9 10.16 -8.42 4.44
N GLY A 10 10.50 -8.79 3.20
CA GLY A 10 9.68 -9.70 2.39
C GLY A 10 8.59 -9.02 1.57
N LEU A 11 8.51 -7.68 1.58
CA LEU A 11 7.60 -6.94 0.69
C LEU A 11 8.08 -7.09 -0.76
N PRO A 12 7.28 -7.68 -1.67
CA PRO A 12 7.62 -7.73 -3.08
C PRO A 12 7.58 -6.33 -3.70
N ALA A 13 8.39 -6.11 -4.73
CA ALA A 13 8.38 -4.86 -5.49
C ALA A 13 7.04 -4.61 -6.21
N THR A 14 6.27 -5.67 -6.47
CA THR A 14 4.96 -5.62 -7.14
C THR A 14 4.10 -6.79 -6.69
N PHE A 15 2.79 -6.59 -6.52
CA PHE A 15 1.84 -7.67 -6.30
C PHE A 15 0.45 -7.33 -6.86
N ASP A 16 -0.30 -8.34 -7.29
CA ASP A 16 -1.61 -8.15 -7.90
C ASP A 16 -2.71 -7.92 -6.87
N TYR A 17 -3.83 -7.34 -7.30
CA TYR A 17 -5.04 -7.35 -6.50
C TYR A 17 -5.46 -8.75 -6.12
N ASN A 18 -6.17 -8.83 -5.00
CA ASN A 18 -6.66 -10.08 -4.44
C ASN A 18 -5.55 -11.12 -4.16
N SER A 19 -4.28 -10.73 -4.20
CA SER A 19 -3.16 -11.58 -3.79
C SER A 19 -2.89 -11.44 -2.29
N THR A 20 -2.27 -12.47 -1.72
CA THR A 20 -1.76 -12.46 -0.35
C THR A 20 -0.25 -12.29 -0.40
N ILE A 21 0.26 -11.32 0.36
CA ILE A 21 1.69 -11.13 0.58
C ILE A 21 2.04 -11.52 2.02
N THR A 22 3.25 -12.01 2.22
CA THR A 22 3.78 -12.35 3.55
C THR A 22 4.92 -11.41 3.89
N LEU A 23 4.82 -10.78 5.06
CA LEU A 23 5.86 -9.91 5.59
C LEU A 23 6.48 -10.57 6.82
N ASN A 24 7.80 -10.52 6.91
CA ASN A 24 8.52 -10.88 8.12
C ASN A 24 8.67 -9.61 8.94
N VAL A 25 7.95 -9.53 10.06
CA VAL A 25 7.90 -8.33 10.92
C VAL A 25 8.78 -8.51 12.15
N ASP A 26 9.45 -7.43 12.54
CA ASP A 26 10.17 -7.31 13.80
C ASP A 26 9.44 -6.24 14.65
N ILE A 27 8.83 -6.71 15.73
CA ILE A 27 7.92 -5.96 16.60
C ILE A 27 8.14 -6.38 18.05
N ASP A 28 7.72 -5.54 19.00
CA ASP A 28 7.66 -5.94 20.40
C ASP A 28 6.59 -7.03 20.60
N GLN A 29 6.98 -8.13 21.25
CA GLN A 29 6.10 -9.26 21.54
C GLN A 29 4.98 -8.89 22.54
N ALA A 30 5.14 -7.79 23.28
CA ALA A 30 4.10 -7.25 24.15
C ALA A 30 3.03 -6.44 23.39
N ALA A 31 3.23 -6.17 22.09
CA ALA A 31 2.32 -5.37 21.29
C ALA A 31 0.92 -6.01 21.21
N GLN A 32 -0.11 -5.19 21.39
CA GLN A 32 -1.50 -5.67 21.41
C GLN A 32 -2.17 -5.53 20.05
N ASN A 33 -1.82 -4.47 19.31
CA ASN A 33 -2.40 -4.15 18.02
C ASN A 33 -1.31 -4.09 16.95
N VAL A 34 -1.38 -5.04 16.01
CA VAL A 34 -0.54 -5.05 14.82
C VAL A 34 -1.42 -4.91 13.60
N SER A 35 -1.10 -3.94 12.75
CA SER A 35 -1.83 -3.74 11.50
C SER A 35 -0.90 -3.36 10.36
N VAL A 36 -1.35 -3.59 9.13
CA VAL A 36 -0.66 -3.15 7.92
C VAL A 36 -1.51 -2.07 7.26
N VAL A 37 -0.90 -0.95 6.93
CA VAL A 37 -1.54 0.17 6.24
C VAL A 37 -0.84 0.37 4.91
N ILE A 38 -1.63 0.49 3.85
CA ILE A 38 -1.17 1.02 2.57
C ILE A 38 -1.56 2.48 2.43
N MET A 39 -0.68 3.28 1.85
CA MET A 39 -0.91 4.70 1.63
C MET A 39 -0.45 5.12 0.24
N ASP A 40 -1.38 5.75 -0.48
CA ASP A 40 -1.04 6.52 -1.66
C ASP A 40 -0.81 7.95 -1.19
N PHE A 41 0.35 8.52 -1.52
CA PHE A 41 0.67 9.90 -1.17
C PHE A 41 0.10 10.90 -2.16
N GLY A 42 -0.33 10.45 -3.35
CA GLY A 42 -0.96 11.29 -4.36
C GLY A 42 -0.16 12.53 -4.74
N PHE A 43 -0.87 13.56 -5.19
CA PHE A 43 -0.32 14.85 -5.58
C PHE A 43 -1.22 16.00 -5.12
N THR A 44 -0.61 17.10 -4.66
CA THR A 44 -1.35 18.27 -4.15
C THR A 44 -1.06 19.50 -4.98
N THR A 45 -2.12 20.16 -5.44
CA THR A 45 -2.05 21.45 -6.12
C THR A 45 -3.31 22.27 -5.86
N HIS A 46 -3.20 23.60 -5.80
CA HIS A 46 -4.34 24.51 -5.59
C HIS A 46 -5.21 24.17 -4.35
N GLY A 47 -4.61 23.61 -3.29
CA GLY A 47 -5.35 23.17 -2.09
C GLY A 47 -6.17 21.88 -2.28
N VAL A 48 -6.00 21.18 -3.40
CA VAL A 48 -6.64 19.89 -3.68
C VAL A 48 -5.59 18.79 -3.62
N HIS A 49 -5.84 17.79 -2.78
CA HIS A 49 -5.07 16.55 -2.76
C HIS A 49 -5.79 15.49 -3.57
N ILE A 50 -5.19 15.10 -4.68
CA ILE A 50 -5.71 14.05 -5.56
C ILE A 50 -4.99 12.74 -5.22
N ASP A 51 -5.72 11.64 -5.29
CA ASP A 51 -5.25 10.26 -5.10
C ASP A 51 -4.83 9.83 -3.69
N GLN A 52 -4.64 10.76 -2.74
CA GLN A 52 -4.28 10.37 -1.36
C GLN A 52 -5.35 9.45 -0.75
N ARG A 53 -4.92 8.24 -0.39
CA ARG A 53 -5.76 7.24 0.26
C ARG A 53 -4.94 6.47 1.26
N SER A 54 -5.49 6.24 2.45
CA SER A 54 -4.93 5.33 3.45
C SER A 54 -5.92 4.23 3.74
N LEU A 55 -5.43 2.99 3.82
CA LEU A 55 -6.27 1.83 4.07
C LEU A 55 -5.53 0.82 4.92
N THR A 56 -6.18 0.37 6.00
CA THR A 56 -5.73 -0.78 6.77
C THR A 56 -6.08 -2.06 6.00
N MET A 57 -5.07 -2.86 5.70
CA MET A 57 -5.24 -4.15 5.02
C MET A 57 -5.79 -5.18 6.01
N THR A 58 -7.03 -5.62 5.78
CA THR A 58 -7.66 -6.73 6.53
C THR A 58 -7.77 -8.00 5.70
N GLY A 59 -7.41 -7.95 4.42
CA GLY A 59 -7.49 -9.05 3.47
C GLY A 59 -7.01 -8.64 2.09
N PRO A 60 -7.22 -9.51 1.08
CA PRO A 60 -6.84 -9.22 -0.29
C PRO A 60 -7.56 -7.97 -0.82
N LEU A 61 -6.80 -7.08 -1.47
CA LEU A 61 -7.29 -5.77 -1.91
C LEU A 61 -8.08 -5.89 -3.21
N PRO A 62 -9.34 -5.43 -3.28
CA PRO A 62 -10.06 -5.31 -4.54
C PRO A 62 -9.75 -3.98 -5.25
N PRO A 63 -9.79 -3.95 -6.59
CA PRO A 63 -9.50 -2.76 -7.40
C PRO A 63 -10.44 -1.58 -7.18
N THR A 64 -11.63 -1.82 -6.62
CA THR A 64 -12.64 -0.78 -6.39
C THR A 64 -12.36 0.08 -5.17
N ILE A 65 -11.52 -0.39 -4.24
CA ILE A 65 -11.28 0.28 -2.95
C ILE A 65 -9.98 1.07 -2.99
N TYR A 66 -8.93 0.51 -3.58
CA TYR A 66 -7.61 1.11 -3.64
C TYR A 66 -7.11 1.13 -5.08
N PRO A 67 -6.64 2.27 -5.62
CA PRO A 67 -6.25 2.39 -7.03
C PRO A 67 -5.00 1.58 -7.37
N LEU A 68 -4.82 1.31 -8.67
CA LEU A 68 -3.62 0.67 -9.19
C LEU A 68 -2.46 1.65 -9.12
N GLY A 69 -1.26 1.11 -8.94
CA GLY A 69 -0.03 1.89 -9.04
C GLY A 69 0.81 1.89 -7.77
N PRO A 70 1.71 2.88 -7.63
CA PRO A 70 2.65 2.93 -6.53
C PRO A 70 1.95 3.14 -5.19
N THR A 71 2.35 2.37 -4.18
CA THR A 71 1.87 2.53 -2.82
C THR A 71 3.02 2.40 -1.83
N TYR A 72 2.83 2.95 -0.64
CA TYR A 72 3.72 2.73 0.49
C TYR A 72 3.06 1.84 1.52
N VAL A 73 3.77 0.80 1.95
CA VAL A 73 3.32 -0.13 3.00
C VAL A 73 3.95 0.27 4.33
N PHE A 74 3.14 0.29 5.38
CA PHE A 74 3.53 0.52 6.75
C PHE A 74 3.04 -0.61 7.62
N VAL A 75 3.89 -1.10 8.53
CA VAL A 75 3.47 -1.95 9.65
C VAL A 75 3.32 -1.04 10.86
N LEU A 76 2.17 -1.11 11.52
CA LEU A 76 1.88 -0.35 12.73
C LEU A 76 1.88 -1.31 13.91
N MET A 77 2.59 -0.91 14.97
CA MET A 77 2.61 -1.58 16.27
C MET A 77 2.09 -0.59 17.31
N ASP A 78 0.90 -0.82 17.85
CA ASP A 78 0.23 0.05 18.82
C ASP A 78 0.25 1.55 18.42
N GLY A 79 0.06 1.81 17.12
CA GLY A 79 0.04 3.15 16.54
C GLY A 79 1.41 3.71 16.13
N VAL A 80 2.51 3.00 16.40
CA VAL A 80 3.86 3.38 15.99
C VAL A 80 4.14 2.79 14.60
N PRO A 81 4.33 3.61 13.55
CA PRO A 81 4.51 3.10 12.19
C PRO A 81 5.97 2.71 11.92
N SER A 82 6.19 1.71 11.09
CA SER A 82 7.51 1.42 10.50
C SER A 82 7.96 2.54 9.56
N PHE A 83 9.16 2.42 8.98
CA PHE A 83 9.45 3.12 7.73
C PHE A 83 8.54 2.58 6.62
N GLY A 84 8.08 3.48 5.76
CA GLY A 84 7.28 3.11 4.60
C GLY A 84 8.15 2.59 3.48
N HIS A 85 7.81 1.43 2.91
CA HIS A 85 8.48 0.92 1.73
C HIS A 85 7.55 0.98 0.53
N LYS A 86 8.10 1.44 -0.59
CA LYS A 86 7.38 1.56 -1.85
C LYS A 86 7.22 0.19 -2.51
N THR A 87 6.04 -0.06 -3.05
CA THR A 87 5.70 -1.20 -3.90
C THR A 87 4.72 -0.76 -4.98
N LEU A 88 4.34 -1.68 -5.85
CA LEU A 88 3.35 -1.47 -6.92
C LEU A 88 2.19 -2.44 -6.73
N ILE A 89 0.96 -1.92 -6.72
CA ILE A 89 -0.24 -2.76 -6.78
C ILE A 89 -0.68 -2.90 -8.24
N GLY A 90 -0.82 -4.16 -8.66
CA GLY A 90 -1.15 -4.62 -10.00
C GLY A 90 0.04 -4.81 -10.92
N THR A 91 -0.23 -5.21 -12.16
CA THR A 91 0.79 -5.69 -13.11
C THR A 91 1.66 -4.59 -13.71
N GLY A 92 1.27 -3.32 -13.59
CA GLY A 92 1.89 -2.21 -14.31
C GLY A 92 1.73 -2.30 -15.84
N ALA A 93 0.90 -3.22 -16.34
CA ALA A 93 0.65 -3.38 -17.76
C ALA A 93 -0.19 -2.23 -18.34
N GLN A 94 -0.05 -2.01 -19.65
CA GLN A 94 -0.88 -1.05 -20.36
C GLN A 94 -2.37 -1.42 -20.22
N PRO A 95 -3.28 -0.45 -20.05
CA PRO A 95 -4.71 -0.70 -20.16
C PRO A 95 -5.04 -1.39 -21.49
N PRO A 96 -6.14 -2.18 -21.54
CA PRO A 96 -6.61 -2.78 -22.78
C PRO A 96 -6.73 -1.73 -23.88
N LEU A 97 -6.22 -2.06 -25.08
CA LEU A 97 -6.29 -1.17 -26.22
C LEU A 97 -7.74 -1.03 -26.69
N ASP A 98 -8.22 0.21 -26.79
CA ASP A 98 -9.48 0.51 -27.48
C ASP A 98 -9.20 0.86 -28.94
N GLU A 99 -9.35 -0.10 -29.85
CA GLU A 99 -9.18 0.12 -31.30
C GLU A 99 -10.18 1.14 -31.86
N GLY A 100 -11.36 1.28 -31.24
CA GLY A 100 -12.37 2.26 -31.64
C GLY A 100 -11.98 3.70 -31.33
N ALA A 101 -11.06 3.90 -30.39
CA ALA A 101 -10.46 5.21 -30.10
C ALA A 101 -9.32 5.57 -31.06
N LEU A 102 -8.61 4.57 -31.61
CA LEU A 102 -7.50 4.78 -32.53
C LEU A 102 -7.92 5.01 -34.00
N ASN A 103 -8.98 4.33 -34.44
CA ASN A 103 -9.36 4.30 -35.86
C ASN A 103 -10.43 5.35 -36.24
N LYS A 104 -10.40 6.53 -35.60
CA LYS A 104 -11.31 7.65 -35.90
C LYS A 104 -10.62 8.78 -36.67
#